data_AF-A0A1F4DDL2-F1
#
_entry.id   AF-A0A1F4DDL2-F1
#
_cell.length_a   1.000
_cell.length_b   1.000
_cell.length_c   1.000
_cell.angle_alpha   90.00
_cell.angle_beta   90.00
_cell.angle_gamma   90.00
#
_symmetry.space_group_name_H-M   'P 1'
#
loop_
_entity.id
_entity.type
_entity.pdbx_description
1 polymer ?
#
loop_
_entity_poly.entity_id
_entity_poly.type
_entity_poly.pdbx_seq_one_letter_code
_entity_poly.pdbx_strand_id
1 'polypeptide(L)'
;MHKRFLNVVLAFVAAVMGLAAGGLAAQSYPTKIIRVVNAAQPGGNADILFRLLAPRMGEILGQQLVIDYRPGAGTIIGSEIVARSAPDGYTTLVEKLNSALVQTLRDPSIRKALIERGAGPVGSTPEEHAAYIKSEIEKWRGVVKAAGIKPE
;
A
#
# COMPACT_ATOMS: atom_id res chain seq x y z
N MET A 1 -42.50 -23.38 -39.87
CA MET A 1 -41.92 -22.05 -39.59
C MET A 1 -41.21 -21.93 -38.23
N HIS A 2 -41.53 -22.74 -37.21
CA HIS A 2 -40.97 -22.60 -35.85
C HIS A 2 -39.46 -22.88 -35.68
N LYS A 3 -38.86 -23.81 -36.43
CA LYS A 3 -37.42 -24.15 -36.28
C LYS A 3 -36.47 -23.05 -36.78
N ARG A 4 -36.88 -22.31 -37.81
CA ARG A 4 -36.10 -21.18 -38.35
C ARG A 4 -36.11 -19.98 -37.41
N PHE A 5 -37.25 -19.72 -36.75
CA PHE A 5 -37.38 -18.67 -35.76
C PHE A 5 -36.56 -18.99 -34.49
N LEU A 6 -36.59 -20.25 -34.04
CA LEU A 6 -35.80 -20.71 -32.89
C LEU A 6 -34.28 -20.59 -33.14
N ASN A 7 -33.82 -20.93 -34.34
CA ASN A 7 -32.40 -20.82 -34.70
C ASN A 7 -31.92 -19.36 -34.80
N VAL A 8 -32.78 -18.43 -35.23
CA VAL A 8 -32.46 -17.00 -35.27
C VAL A 8 -32.38 -16.41 -33.86
N VAL A 9 -33.28 -16.80 -32.95
CA VAL A 9 -33.24 -16.38 -31.55
C VAL A 9 -32.01 -16.93 -30.83
N LEU A 10 -31.65 -18.20 -31.04
CA LEU A 10 -30.43 -18.80 -30.47
C LEU A 10 -29.14 -18.14 -30.98
N ALA A 11 -29.08 -17.80 -32.28
CA ALA A 11 -27.93 -17.08 -32.85
C ALA A 11 -27.81 -15.65 -32.30
N PHE A 12 -28.95 -14.98 -32.05
CA PHE A 12 -28.97 -13.63 -31.47
C PHE A 12 -28.53 -13.64 -29.99
N VAL A 13 -28.97 -14.63 -29.21
CA VAL A 13 -28.52 -14.82 -27.81
C VAL A 13 -27.03 -15.14 -27.73
N ALA A 14 -26.51 -15.97 -28.65
CA ALA A 14 -25.08 -16.27 -28.72
C ALA A 14 -24.24 -15.05 -29.12
N ALA A 15 -24.74 -14.19 -30.02
CA ALA A 15 -24.06 -12.95 -30.41
C ALA A 15 -24.05 -11.91 -29.27
N VAL A 16 -25.13 -11.80 -28.49
CA VAL A 16 -25.19 -10.91 -27.32
C VAL A 16 -24.28 -11.41 -26.19
N MET A 17 -24.15 -12.72 -25.99
CA MET A 17 -23.18 -13.28 -25.03
C MET A 17 -21.72 -13.16 -25.52
N GLY A 18 -21.48 -13.22 -26.83
CA GLY A 18 -20.15 -12.99 -27.42
C GLY A 18 -19.65 -11.55 -27.26
N LEU A 19 -20.54 -10.55 -27.32
CA LEU A 19 -20.17 -9.15 -27.07
C LEU A 19 -19.99 -8.82 -25.58
N ALA A 20 -20.66 -9.55 -24.67
CA ALA A 20 -20.44 -9.39 -23.22
C ALA A 20 -19.10 -9.96 -22.74
N ALA A 21 -18.49 -10.88 -23.51
CA ALA A 21 -17.19 -11.48 -23.20
C ALA A 21 -15.99 -10.67 -23.73
N GLY A 22 -16.21 -9.64 -24.56
CA GLY A 22 -15.13 -8.87 -25.21
C GLY A 22 -14.44 -7.80 -24.35
N GLY A 23 -14.77 -7.69 -23.06
CA GLY A 23 -14.38 -6.55 -22.21
C GLY A 23 -13.34 -6.82 -21.13
N LEU A 24 -12.81 -8.04 -21.00
CA LEU A 24 -11.69 -8.33 -20.09
C LEU A 24 -10.54 -8.97 -20.86
N ALA A 25 -9.97 -8.21 -21.81
CA ALA A 25 -8.55 -8.39 -22.03
C ALA A 25 -7.88 -8.07 -20.69
N ALA A 26 -7.26 -9.08 -20.07
CA ALA A 26 -6.36 -8.86 -18.95
C ALA A 26 -5.24 -7.94 -19.44
N GLN A 27 -5.46 -6.62 -19.35
CA GLN A 27 -4.37 -5.68 -19.57
C GLN A 27 -3.34 -5.97 -18.49
N SER A 28 -2.09 -6.17 -18.92
CA SER A 28 -0.94 -6.40 -18.06
C SER A 28 -0.73 -5.17 -17.17
N TYR A 29 -1.45 -5.09 -16.05
CA TYR A 29 -1.28 -4.03 -15.10
C TYR A 29 0.14 -4.14 -14.51
N PRO A 30 0.90 -3.02 -14.39
CA PRO A 30 0.58 -1.65 -14.81
C PRO A 30 1.20 -1.25 -16.17
N THR A 31 0.45 -0.53 -17.01
CA THR A 31 0.88 -0.03 -18.34
C THR A 31 1.07 1.49 -18.41
N LYS A 32 0.58 2.25 -17.42
CA LYS A 32 0.76 3.70 -17.28
C LYS A 32 1.33 4.05 -15.90
N ILE A 33 1.81 5.29 -15.75
CA ILE A 33 2.35 5.82 -14.50
C ILE A 33 1.30 5.69 -13.38
N ILE A 34 1.75 5.28 -12.19
CA ILE A 34 0.91 5.18 -11.00
C ILE A 34 1.07 6.46 -10.17
N ARG A 35 -0.03 7.17 -9.95
CA ARG A 35 -0.14 8.28 -9.01
C ARG A 35 -0.31 7.73 -7.59
N VAL A 36 0.66 8.01 -6.74
CA VAL A 36 0.63 7.65 -5.33
C VAL A 36 0.30 8.89 -4.52
N VAL A 37 -0.90 8.91 -3.93
CA VAL A 37 -1.35 9.97 -3.05
C VAL A 37 -0.73 9.76 -1.67
N ASN A 38 0.08 10.72 -1.24
CA ASN A 38 0.64 10.77 0.10
C ASN A 38 -0.19 11.73 0.97
N ALA A 39 -0.92 11.15 1.93
CA ALA A 39 -1.75 11.89 2.87
C ALA A 39 -0.98 12.36 4.13
N ALA A 40 0.27 11.92 4.30
CA ALA A 40 1.15 12.34 5.39
C ALA A 40 1.78 13.71 5.11
N GLN A 41 2.27 14.37 6.16
CA GLN A 41 3.05 15.60 6.02
C GLN A 41 4.35 15.33 5.24
N PRO A 42 4.68 16.16 4.22
CA PRO A 42 5.95 16.06 3.52
C PRO A 42 7.13 16.18 4.49
N GLY A 43 8.14 15.33 4.35
CA GLY A 43 9.31 15.31 5.24
C GLY A 43 9.10 14.65 6.61
N GLY A 44 7.90 14.16 6.92
CA GLY A 44 7.66 13.34 8.12
C GLY A 44 8.25 11.93 8.00
N ASN A 45 8.32 11.21 9.12
CA ASN A 45 8.91 9.86 9.18
C ASN A 45 8.35 8.89 8.12
N ALA A 46 7.04 8.91 7.90
CA ALA A 46 6.38 8.06 6.89
C ALA A 46 6.77 8.44 5.45
N ASP A 47 6.95 9.73 5.15
CA ASP A 47 7.35 10.21 3.83
C ASP A 47 8.81 9.86 3.51
N ILE A 48 9.71 10.02 4.49
CA ILE A 48 11.13 9.68 4.33
C ILE A 48 11.29 8.19 4.03
N LEU A 49 10.59 7.32 4.77
CA LEU A 49 10.61 5.88 4.52
C LEU A 49 10.02 5.56 3.14
N PHE A 50 8.90 6.19 2.75
CA PHE A 50 8.32 5.95 1.44
C PHE A 50 9.25 6.37 0.30
N ARG A 51 9.90 7.53 0.37
CA ARG A 51 10.86 7.99 -0.64
C ARG A 51 12.06 7.06 -0.80
N LEU A 52 12.50 6.42 0.29
CA LEU A 52 13.58 5.42 0.23
C LEU A 52 13.16 4.17 -0.53
N LEU A 53 11.89 3.77 -0.42
CA LEU A 53 11.37 2.51 -0.99
C LEU A 53 10.76 2.70 -2.39
N ALA A 54 10.25 3.89 -2.71
CA ALA A 54 9.55 4.20 -3.96
C ALA A 54 10.34 3.87 -5.24
N PRO A 55 11.67 4.11 -5.33
CA PRO A 55 12.45 3.71 -6.51
C PRO A 55 12.40 2.19 -6.74
N ARG A 56 12.63 1.40 -5.68
CA ARG A 56 12.62 -0.07 -5.76
C ARG A 56 11.23 -0.61 -6.06
N MET A 57 10.19 0.01 -5.50
CA MET A 57 8.80 -0.33 -5.81
C MET A 57 8.48 -0.03 -7.28
N GLY A 58 8.98 1.08 -7.83
CA GLY A 58 8.82 1.41 -9.25
C GLY A 58 9.51 0.39 -10.17
N GLU A 59 10.70 -0.10 -9.81
CA GLU A 59 11.39 -1.17 -10.54
C GLU A 59 10.58 -2.48 -10.54
N ILE A 60 10.05 -2.89 -9.39
CA ILE A 60 9.24 -4.12 -9.26
C ILE A 60 7.94 -3.99 -10.06
N LEU A 61 7.32 -2.80 -10.03
CA LEU A 61 6.09 -2.52 -10.76
C LEU A 61 6.33 -2.26 -12.26
N GLY A 62 7.58 -2.10 -12.70
CA GLY A 62 7.92 -1.76 -14.08
C GLY A 62 7.47 -0.36 -14.51
N GLN A 63 7.07 0.49 -13.55
CA GLN A 63 6.51 1.83 -13.81
C GLN A 63 7.00 2.81 -12.76
N GLN A 64 7.23 4.06 -13.17
CA GLN A 64 7.58 5.12 -12.24
C GLN A 64 6.37 5.49 -11.36
N LEU A 65 6.62 5.72 -10.08
CA LEU A 65 5.63 6.22 -9.14
C LEU A 65 5.70 7.74 -9.07
N VAL A 66 4.59 8.43 -9.30
CA VAL A 66 4.48 9.89 -9.11
C VAL A 66 3.83 10.16 -7.77
N ILE A 67 4.53 10.88 -6.90
CA ILE A 67 4.06 11.21 -5.56
C ILE A 67 3.25 12.50 -5.61
N ASP A 68 1.99 12.45 -5.19
CA ASP A 68 1.11 13.61 -5.04
C ASP A 68 0.81 13.85 -3.56
N TYR A 69 1.30 14.97 -3.03
CA TYR A 69 1.13 15.35 -1.63
C TYR A 69 -0.23 15.99 -1.39
N ARG A 70 -1.08 15.29 -0.62
CA ARG A 70 -2.43 15.73 -0.25
C ARG A 70 -2.65 15.64 1.26
N PRO A 71 -1.83 16.36 2.08
CA PRO A 71 -2.01 16.39 3.52
C PRO A 71 -3.25 17.19 3.91
N GLY A 72 -3.81 16.91 5.10
CA GLY A 72 -4.89 17.69 5.70
C GLY A 72 -6.01 16.83 6.28
N ALA A 73 -6.81 17.44 7.17
CA ALA A 73 -7.97 16.82 7.83
C ALA A 73 -7.68 15.41 8.39
N GLY A 74 -6.50 15.19 9.00
CA GLY A 74 -6.12 13.89 9.54
C GLY A 74 -6.15 12.75 8.51
N THR A 75 -5.59 12.97 7.31
CA THR A 75 -5.52 12.05 6.16
C THR A 75 -6.81 11.86 5.34
N ILE A 76 -7.92 12.49 5.74
CA ILE A 76 -9.21 12.38 5.04
C ILE A 76 -9.13 12.89 3.59
N ILE A 77 -8.44 14.00 3.34
CA ILE A 77 -8.35 14.60 1.99
C ILE A 77 -7.70 13.64 0.99
N GLY A 78 -6.54 13.08 1.34
CA GLY A 78 -5.86 12.10 0.48
C GLY A 78 -6.68 10.84 0.26
N SER A 79 -7.37 10.37 1.30
CA SER A 79 -8.24 9.19 1.24
C SER A 79 -9.44 9.41 0.34
N GLU A 80 -10.09 10.58 0.42
CA GLU A 80 -11.22 10.95 -0.42
C GLU A 80 -10.82 11.03 -1.90
N ILE A 81 -9.66 11.61 -2.22
CA ILE A 81 -9.16 11.69 -3.60
C ILE A 81 -9.02 10.29 -4.21
N VAL A 82 -8.41 9.36 -3.48
CA VAL A 82 -8.26 7.97 -3.96
C VAL A 82 -9.62 7.29 -4.05
N ALA A 83 -10.52 7.48 -3.08
CA ALA A 83 -11.85 6.88 -3.08
C ALA A 83 -12.72 7.34 -4.27
N ARG A 84 -12.53 8.59 -4.74
CA ARG A 84 -13.23 9.14 -5.91
C ARG A 84 -12.55 8.86 -7.24
N SER A 85 -11.35 8.27 -7.23
CA SER A 85 -10.60 7.97 -8.44
C SER A 85 -11.20 6.75 -9.17
N ALA A 86 -10.85 6.59 -10.46
CA ALA A 86 -11.19 5.38 -11.18
C ALA A 86 -10.61 4.15 -10.45
N PRO A 87 -11.36 3.04 -10.30
CA PRO A 87 -10.90 1.82 -9.62
C PRO A 87 -9.97 1.01 -10.54
N ASP A 88 -9.01 1.66 -11.19
CA ASP A 88 -8.11 1.10 -12.19
C ASP A 88 -6.69 0.84 -11.65
N GLY A 89 -6.45 1.15 -10.37
CA GLY A 89 -5.18 0.93 -9.67
C GLY A 89 -4.13 2.03 -9.88
N TYR A 90 -4.36 2.99 -10.77
CA TYR A 90 -3.37 4.02 -11.11
C TYR A 90 -3.44 5.27 -10.24
N THR A 91 -4.44 5.37 -9.37
CA THR A 91 -4.43 6.31 -8.25
C THR A 91 -4.61 5.50 -6.97
N THR A 92 -3.58 5.49 -6.13
CA THR A 92 -3.57 4.70 -4.90
C THR A 92 -3.01 5.50 -3.74
N LEU A 93 -3.27 5.05 -2.52
CA LEU A 93 -2.72 5.62 -1.30
C LEU A 93 -1.41 4.92 -0.96
N VAL A 94 -0.43 5.64 -0.39
CA VAL A 94 0.84 5.04 0.09
C VAL A 94 0.58 3.80 0.95
N GLU A 95 -0.37 3.87 1.89
CA GLU A 95 -0.70 2.80 2.83
C GLU A 95 -1.29 1.55 2.15
N LYS A 96 -1.89 1.70 0.97
CA LYS A 96 -2.46 0.58 0.19
C LYS A 96 -1.40 -0.19 -0.61
N LEU A 97 -0.14 0.28 -0.64
CA LEU A 97 0.98 -0.41 -1.30
C LEU A 97 1.60 -1.51 -0.42
N ASN A 98 0.85 -2.04 0.54
CA ASN A 98 1.32 -3.00 1.54
C ASN A 98 2.04 -4.21 0.92
N SER A 99 1.49 -4.80 -0.16
CA SER A 99 2.14 -5.94 -0.84
C SER A 99 3.52 -5.59 -1.42
N ALA A 100 3.64 -4.43 -2.08
CA ALA A 100 4.91 -3.95 -2.62
C ALA A 100 5.89 -3.58 -1.49
N LEU A 101 5.41 -2.94 -0.42
CA LEU A 101 6.19 -2.63 0.78
C LEU A 101 6.75 -3.90 1.43
N VAL A 102 5.92 -4.93 1.62
CA VAL A 102 6.33 -6.22 2.19
C VAL A 102 7.38 -6.89 1.31
N GLN A 103 7.27 -6.81 -0.01
CA GLN A 103 8.28 -7.32 -0.94
C GLN A 103 9.59 -6.53 -0.83
N THR A 104 9.55 -5.20 -0.74
CA THR A 104 10.74 -4.36 -0.58
C THR A 104 11.45 -4.63 0.76
N LEU A 105 10.72 -4.89 1.85
CA LEU A 105 11.29 -5.24 3.16
C LEU A 105 11.90 -6.66 3.22
N ARG A 106 11.58 -7.51 2.24
CA ARG A 106 12.21 -8.83 2.07
C ARG A 106 13.52 -8.75 1.30
N ASP A 107 13.80 -7.63 0.61
CA ASP A 107 15.06 -7.40 -0.08
C ASP A 107 16.21 -7.26 0.95
N PRO A 108 17.25 -8.12 0.90
CA PRO A 108 18.35 -8.09 1.86
C PRO A 108 19.12 -6.76 1.84
N SER A 109 19.23 -6.11 0.69
CA SER A 109 19.95 -4.84 0.53
C SER A 109 19.23 -3.69 1.24
N ILE A 110 17.90 -3.68 1.15
CA ILE A 110 17.04 -2.71 1.84
C ILE A 110 17.05 -2.96 3.34
N ARG A 111 16.95 -4.22 3.77
CA ARG A 111 17.02 -4.59 5.19
C ARG A 111 18.34 -4.14 5.80
N LYS A 112 19.45 -4.38 5.12
CA LYS A 112 20.78 -3.94 5.56
C LYS A 112 20.86 -2.41 5.63
N ALA A 113 20.39 -1.71 4.60
CA ALA A 113 20.39 -0.25 4.54
C ALA A 113 19.50 0.40 5.63
N LEU A 114 18.42 -0.27 6.05
CA LEU A 114 17.55 0.16 7.15
C LEU A 114 18.22 -0.05 8.52
N ILE A 115 18.85 -1.21 8.73
CA ILE A 115 19.62 -1.51 9.95
C ILE A 115 20.79 -0.54 10.12
N GLU A 116 21.54 -0.26 9.05
CA GLU A 116 22.65 0.71 9.06
C GLU A 116 22.19 2.14 9.34
N ARG A 117 20.93 2.48 9.04
CA ARG A 117 20.30 3.77 9.36
C ARG A 117 19.60 3.80 10.72
N GLY A 118 19.79 2.78 11.55
CA GLY A 118 19.20 2.71 12.90
C GLY A 118 17.70 2.38 12.91
N ALA A 119 17.12 2.06 11.75
CA ALA A 119 15.73 1.62 11.61
C ALA A 119 15.69 0.10 11.47
N GLY A 120 15.75 -0.63 12.58
CA GLY A 120 15.45 -2.07 12.57
C GLY A 120 13.97 -2.26 12.21
N PRO A 121 13.59 -2.86 11.07
CA PRO A 121 12.18 -3.10 10.76
C PRO A 121 11.64 -4.15 11.74
N VAL A 122 10.90 -3.69 12.75
CA VAL A 122 10.20 -4.57 13.69
C VAL A 122 8.82 -4.86 13.12
N GLY A 123 8.71 -5.96 12.39
CA GLY A 123 7.41 -6.57 12.08
C GLY A 123 7.00 -7.46 13.24
N SER A 124 6.62 -6.87 14.38
CA SER A 124 6.11 -7.65 15.51
C SER A 124 4.62 -7.90 15.36
N THR A 125 4.15 -9.06 15.83
CA THR A 125 2.71 -9.26 16.06
C THR A 125 2.24 -8.36 17.22
N PRO A 126 0.93 -8.09 17.35
CA PRO A 126 0.39 -7.36 18.51
C PRO A 126 0.83 -7.95 19.86
N GLU A 127 0.96 -9.28 19.94
CA GLU A 127 1.40 -10.00 21.15
C GLU A 127 2.88 -9.75 21.45
N GLU A 128 3.75 -9.78 20.44
CA GLU A 128 5.17 -9.45 20.57
C GLU A 128 5.37 -7.98 20.96
N HIS A 129 4.53 -7.08 20.43
CA HIS A 129 4.54 -5.67 20.83
C HIS A 129 4.12 -5.51 22.30
N ALA A 130 3.06 -6.19 22.73
CA ALA A 130 2.62 -6.16 24.13
C ALA A 130 3.68 -6.72 25.10
N ALA A 131 4.36 -7.79 24.70
CA ALA A 131 5.48 -8.36 25.47
C ALA A 131 6.66 -7.37 25.56
N TYR A 132 6.99 -6.70 24.46
CA TYR A 132 8.03 -5.67 24.43
C TYR A 132 7.70 -4.49 25.36
N ILE A 133 6.48 -3.96 25.30
CA ILE A 133 6.04 -2.86 26.18
C ILE A 133 6.13 -3.26 27.66
N LYS A 134 5.71 -4.48 28.03
CA LYS A 134 5.88 -4.97 29.41
C LYS A 134 7.35 -4.98 29.84
N SER A 135 8.24 -5.47 28.97
CA SER A 135 9.68 -5.52 29.27
C SER A 135 10.31 -4.13 29.41
N GLU A 136 9.91 -3.17 28.57
CA GLU A 136 10.38 -1.78 28.66
C GLU A 136 9.83 -1.10 29.93
N ILE A 137 8.58 -1.34 30.31
CA ILE A 137 8.02 -0.83 31.58
C ILE A 137 8.84 -1.35 32.77
N GLU A 138 9.18 -2.63 32.82
CA GLU A 138 9.97 -3.19 33.92
C GLU A 138 11.39 -2.62 33.97
N LYS A 139 12.06 -2.56 32.82
CA LYS A 139 13.40 -1.99 32.68
C LYS A 139 13.44 -0.53 33.13
N TRP A 140 12.57 0.31 32.56
CA TRP A 140 12.56 1.75 32.86
C TRP A 140 12.05 2.03 34.27
N ARG A 141 11.16 1.20 34.84
CA ARG A 141 10.80 1.27 36.27
C ARG A 141 12.02 1.03 37.17
N GLY A 142 12.88 0.08 36.81
CA GLY A 142 14.15 -0.16 37.50
C GLY A 142 15.07 1.07 37.45
N VAL A 143 15.22 1.67 36.26
CA VAL A 143 16.01 2.87 36.05
C VAL A 143 15.49 4.06 36.86
N VAL A 144 14.17 4.33 36.81
CA VAL A 144 13.52 5.43 37.55
C VAL A 144 13.75 5.28 39.06
N LYS A 145 13.60 4.05 39.60
CA LYS A 145 13.87 3.77 41.02
C LYS A 145 15.34 3.96 41.38
N ALA A 146 16.26 3.46 40.55
CA ALA A 146 17.70 3.56 40.79
C ALA A 146 18.20 5.01 40.69
N ALA A 147 17.63 5.80 39.78
CA ALA A 147 17.99 7.19 39.55
C ALA A 147 17.25 8.18 40.47
N GLY A 148 16.30 7.72 41.30
CA GLY A 148 15.54 8.58 42.21
C GLY A 148 14.66 9.62 41.53
N ILE A 149 14.29 9.39 40.26
CA ILE A 149 13.47 10.31 39.46
C ILE A 149 12.03 10.28 39.99
N LYS A 150 11.47 11.45 40.29
CA LYS A 150 10.08 11.60 40.75
C LYS A 150 9.22 12.18 39.63
N PRO A 151 7.97 11.68 39.45
CA PRO A 151 7.02 12.34 38.56
C PRO A 151 6.69 13.74 39.11
N GLU A 152 6.55 14.69 38.21
CA GLU A 152 6.11 16.06 38.46
C GLU A 152 4.58 16.20 38.56
#